data_AF-A0A7D9L4G2-F1
#
_entry.id   AF-A0A7D9L4G2-F1
#
_cell.length_a   1.000
_cell.length_b   1.000
_cell.length_c   1.000
_cell.angle_alpha   90.00
_cell.angle_beta   90.00
_cell.angle_gamma   90.00
#
_symmetry.space_group_name_H-M   'P 1'
#
loop_
_entity.id
_entity.type
_entity.pdbx_description
1 polymer ?
#
loop_
_entity_poly.entity_id
_entity_poly.type
_entity_poly.pdbx_seq_one_letter_code
_entity_poly.pdbx_strand_id
1 'polypeptide(L)'
;KKPYVEKIKIVRRAKLSDNCFSDGHMAKDCMKGSSCEVTGCNRKHLTLLHPPRQEDPKRRAVRDLPGPTNEGNEHLEDGNPEGGNCNVTNRSCGVRLRIVPVKVKGRNSDKVIETYAFLDNGSDVTLCDQKLVRELELDGIERKFSLTTQEKRDSRRKCLEVQLRIETMDGNDALDLQRVWTVNELNISQRSIATAEDIEHWKHLSGIGLHSIEDKEVRILIGSDVPEAFWVLEEGRGGRGEPYAIRSPLVWTVFGPTEPV
;
A
#
# COMPACT_ATOMS: atom_id res chain seq x y z
N LYS A 1 -5.96 -17.15 32.43
CA LYS A 1 -5.90 -17.52 30.98
C LYS A 1 -5.11 -16.44 30.25
N LYS A 2 -4.07 -16.78 29.48
CA LYS A 2 -3.32 -15.78 28.71
C LYS A 2 -4.15 -15.21 27.55
N PRO A 3 -4.05 -13.91 27.20
CA PRO A 3 -4.71 -13.32 26.05
C PRO A 3 -4.35 -14.05 24.74
N TYR A 4 -5.26 -14.05 23.76
CA TYR A 4 -5.05 -14.73 22.46
C TYR A 4 -3.70 -14.36 21.82
N VAL A 5 -3.39 -13.06 21.79
CA VAL A 5 -2.13 -12.54 21.24
C VAL A 5 -0.90 -13.11 21.97
N GLU A 6 -0.98 -13.27 23.29
CA GLU A 6 0.13 -13.81 24.09
C GLU A 6 0.28 -15.32 23.87
N LYS A 7 -0.81 -16.08 23.72
CA LYS A 7 -0.76 -17.50 23.38
C LYS A 7 -0.06 -17.74 22.04
N ILE A 8 -0.41 -16.96 21.02
CA ILE A 8 0.22 -17.04 19.68
C ILE A 8 1.71 -16.71 19.76
N LYS A 9 2.11 -15.69 20.54
CA LYS A 9 3.53 -15.36 20.75
C LYS A 9 4.32 -16.50 21.41
N ILE A 10 3.73 -17.19 22.38
CA ILE A 10 4.38 -18.32 23.07
C ILE A 10 4.62 -19.49 22.11
N VAL A 11 3.58 -19.87 21.36
CA VAL A 11 3.65 -21.00 20.42
C VAL A 11 4.68 -20.73 19.31
N ARG A 12 4.72 -19.49 18.78
CA ARG A 12 5.71 -19.06 17.79
C ARG A 12 7.14 -19.03 18.33
N ARG A 13 7.35 -18.53 19.56
CA ARG A 13 8.68 -18.52 20.20
C ARG A 13 9.21 -19.93 20.44
N ALA A 14 8.32 -20.84 20.81
CA ALA A 14 8.65 -22.26 21.00
C ALA A 14 8.74 -23.05 19.68
N LYS A 15 8.52 -22.41 18.51
CA LYS A 15 8.52 -23.02 17.17
C LYS A 15 7.61 -24.26 17.08
N LEU A 16 6.47 -24.20 17.75
CA LEU A 16 5.48 -25.29 17.76
C LEU A 16 4.42 -25.07 16.69
N SER A 17 3.93 -26.16 16.11
CA SER A 17 2.81 -26.15 15.18
C SER A 17 1.52 -25.70 15.86
N ASP A 18 0.86 -24.65 15.34
CA ASP A 18 -0.41 -24.14 15.89
C ASP A 18 -1.52 -25.21 15.91
N ASN A 19 -1.40 -26.28 15.12
CA ASN A 19 -2.38 -27.38 15.01
C ASN A 19 -2.15 -28.52 16.00
N CYS A 20 -0.91 -28.81 16.41
CA CYS A 20 -0.63 -29.98 17.25
C CYS A 20 0.37 -29.76 18.39
N PHE A 21 0.93 -28.56 18.51
CA PHE A 21 1.97 -28.19 19.49
C PHE A 21 3.22 -29.08 19.50
N SER A 22 3.52 -29.73 18.37
CA SER A 22 4.82 -30.38 18.16
C SER A 22 5.77 -29.44 17.41
N ASP A 23 7.06 -29.59 17.67
CA ASP A 23 8.13 -28.88 16.98
C ASP A 23 8.46 -29.52 15.62
N GLY A 24 9.31 -28.85 14.84
CA GLY A 24 9.81 -29.35 13.55
C GLY A 24 8.91 -29.08 12.33
N HIS A 25 7.69 -28.56 12.49
CA HIS A 25 6.82 -28.20 11.37
C HIS A 25 5.81 -27.08 11.73
N MET A 26 5.26 -26.42 10.70
CA MET A 26 4.21 -25.41 10.86
C MET A 26 2.82 -26.05 10.70
N ALA A 27 1.76 -25.39 11.17
CA ALA A 27 0.40 -25.92 11.09
C ALA A 27 -0.07 -26.27 9.67
N LYS A 28 0.39 -25.51 8.66
CA LYS A 28 0.14 -25.79 7.24
C LYS A 28 0.74 -27.13 6.78
N ASP A 29 1.89 -27.49 7.32
CA ASP A 29 2.67 -28.70 7.00
C ASP A 29 2.35 -29.86 7.97
N CYS A 30 1.39 -29.65 8.87
CA CYS A 30 0.97 -30.66 9.84
C CYS A 30 0.15 -31.74 9.14
N MET A 31 0.60 -32.99 9.27
CA MET A 31 -0.10 -34.17 8.71
C MET A 31 -1.37 -34.52 9.48
N LYS A 32 -1.56 -33.98 10.69
CA LYS A 32 -2.80 -34.16 11.46
C LYS A 32 -3.93 -33.30 10.86
N GLY A 33 -5.16 -33.80 10.97
CA GLY A 33 -6.36 -33.04 10.66
C GLY A 33 -6.49 -31.77 11.51
N SER A 34 -7.42 -30.88 11.17
CA SER A 34 -7.70 -29.70 11.97
C SER A 34 -8.06 -30.11 13.40
N SER A 35 -7.34 -29.57 14.39
CA SER A 35 -7.63 -29.79 15.82
C SER A 35 -8.52 -28.70 16.42
N CYS A 36 -9.19 -27.94 15.55
CA CYS A 36 -10.14 -26.92 15.94
C CYS A 36 -11.56 -27.50 15.95
N GLU A 37 -12.20 -27.48 17.11
CA GLU A 37 -13.55 -28.00 17.31
C GLU A 37 -14.63 -26.90 17.16
N VAL A 38 -14.24 -25.67 16.79
CA VAL A 38 -15.19 -24.58 16.59
C VAL A 38 -15.95 -24.78 15.29
N THR A 39 -17.28 -24.93 15.37
CA THR A 39 -18.18 -25.11 14.23
C THR A 39 -17.99 -24.02 13.18
N GLY A 40 -17.73 -24.42 11.94
CA GLY A 40 -17.48 -23.51 10.82
C GLY A 40 -16.02 -23.04 10.68
N CYS A 41 -15.10 -23.49 11.55
CA CYS A 41 -13.68 -23.20 11.40
C CYS A 41 -12.93 -24.36 10.72
N ASN A 42 -12.51 -24.14 9.47
CA ASN A 42 -11.75 -25.13 8.68
C ASN A 42 -10.22 -24.92 8.71
N ARG A 43 -9.71 -24.12 9.66
CA ARG A 43 -8.29 -23.80 9.76
C ARG A 43 -7.55 -24.78 10.66
N LYS A 44 -6.33 -25.17 10.27
CA LYS A 44 -5.43 -26.01 11.07
C LYS A 44 -4.86 -25.23 12.24
N HIS A 45 -5.53 -25.29 13.40
CA HIS A 45 -5.02 -24.82 14.67
C HIS A 45 -5.73 -25.56 15.82
N LEU A 46 -5.18 -25.51 17.03
CA LEU A 46 -5.87 -25.98 18.23
C LEU A 46 -7.02 -25.03 18.61
N THR A 47 -8.09 -25.56 19.17
CA THR A 47 -9.23 -24.76 19.70
C THR A 47 -8.76 -23.65 20.65
N LEU A 48 -7.69 -23.87 21.43
CA LEU A 48 -7.11 -22.87 22.34
C LEU A 48 -6.52 -21.63 21.65
N LEU A 49 -6.17 -21.77 20.37
CA LEU A 49 -5.70 -20.72 19.48
C LEU A 49 -6.79 -20.27 18.49
N HIS A 50 -8.06 -20.64 18.70
CA HIS A 50 -9.13 -20.03 17.92
C HIS A 50 -9.22 -18.53 18.27
N PRO A 51 -9.23 -17.62 17.28
CA PRO A 51 -9.40 -16.20 17.55
C PRO A 51 -10.71 -15.92 18.29
N PRO A 52 -10.73 -15.01 19.28
CA PRO A 52 -11.97 -14.60 19.90
C PRO A 52 -12.91 -13.95 18.87
N ARG A 53 -14.22 -14.20 18.97
CA ARG A 53 -15.23 -13.51 18.15
C ARG A 53 -15.10 -12.01 18.40
N GLN A 54 -14.83 -11.22 17.34
CA GLN A 54 -14.96 -9.78 17.41
C GLN A 54 -16.45 -9.44 17.43
N GLU A 55 -16.92 -8.79 18.50
CA GLU A 55 -18.26 -8.20 18.53
C GLU A 55 -18.22 -6.89 17.74
N ASP A 56 -18.72 -6.91 16.51
CA ASP A 56 -19.02 -5.69 15.76
C ASP A 56 -20.21 -4.96 16.42
N PRO A 57 -20.07 -3.69 16.83
CA PRO A 57 -21.17 -2.91 17.42
C PRO A 57 -22.32 -2.61 16.43
N LYS A 58 -22.17 -2.97 15.14
CA LYS A 58 -23.11 -2.60 14.06
C LYS A 58 -24.12 -3.69 13.66
N ARG A 59 -24.26 -4.78 14.43
CA ARG A 59 -25.26 -5.84 14.16
C ARG A 59 -26.39 -5.95 15.19
N ARG A 60 -26.69 -4.87 15.93
CA ARG A 60 -27.91 -4.78 16.74
C ARG A 60 -29.03 -4.03 16.00
N ALA A 61 -29.51 -4.59 14.89
CA ALA A 61 -30.81 -4.25 14.33
C ALA A 61 -31.21 -5.22 13.22
N VAL A 62 -31.35 -6.51 13.50
CA VAL A 62 -32.40 -7.36 12.88
C VAL A 62 -32.60 -8.56 13.81
N ARG A 63 -33.48 -8.40 14.80
CA ARG A 63 -34.26 -9.52 15.32
C ARG A 63 -35.70 -9.09 15.11
N ASP A 64 -36.37 -9.68 14.13
CA ASP A 64 -37.64 -10.36 14.33
C ASP A 64 -38.23 -10.84 13.00
N LEU A 65 -38.64 -12.12 13.02
CA LEU A 65 -39.62 -12.84 12.18
C LEU A 65 -39.14 -13.67 10.97
N PRO A 66 -39.88 -14.78 10.68
CA PRO A 66 -39.38 -15.99 10.02
C PRO A 66 -39.64 -16.03 8.50
N GLY A 67 -39.00 -16.99 7.82
CA GLY A 67 -38.85 -17.09 6.35
C GLY A 67 -40.13 -17.15 5.50
N PRO A 68 -39.98 -17.27 4.16
CA PRO A 68 -39.92 -18.62 3.58
C PRO A 68 -38.98 -18.78 2.36
N THR A 69 -39.05 -20.00 1.85
CA THR A 69 -38.31 -20.79 0.87
C THR A 69 -38.23 -20.32 -0.59
N ASN A 70 -37.20 -20.87 -1.24
CA ASN A 70 -37.06 -21.33 -2.63
C ASN A 70 -36.72 -20.37 -3.78
N GLU A 71 -35.60 -20.77 -4.41
CA GLU A 71 -35.31 -20.84 -5.85
C GLU A 71 -35.26 -19.56 -6.69
N GLY A 72 -34.09 -19.30 -7.29
CA GLY A 72 -33.96 -18.33 -8.37
C GLY A 72 -32.56 -17.75 -8.55
N ASN A 73 -31.65 -18.54 -9.11
CA ASN A 73 -30.61 -18.16 -10.07
C ASN A 73 -30.24 -16.66 -10.20
N GLU A 74 -29.08 -16.24 -9.68
CA GLU A 74 -28.32 -15.12 -10.28
C GLU A 74 -26.81 -15.43 -10.25
N HIS A 75 -26.22 -15.34 -11.44
CA HIS A 75 -24.79 -15.42 -11.72
C HIS A 75 -24.00 -14.51 -10.76
N LEU A 76 -23.01 -15.08 -10.07
CA LEU A 76 -21.90 -14.29 -9.57
C LEU A 76 -20.80 -14.33 -10.62
N GLU A 77 -20.68 -13.18 -11.28
CA GLU A 77 -19.63 -12.87 -12.23
C GLU A 77 -18.25 -13.15 -11.64
N ASP A 78 -17.45 -13.77 -12.49
CA ASP A 78 -16.01 -13.96 -12.39
C ASP A 78 -15.32 -12.58 -12.39
N GLY A 79 -15.19 -11.99 -11.20
CA GLY A 79 -14.44 -10.76 -10.97
C GLY A 79 -13.02 -11.07 -10.53
N ASN A 80 -12.12 -11.18 -11.50
CA ASN A 80 -10.67 -11.30 -11.31
C ASN A 80 -10.13 -10.14 -10.44
N PRO A 81 -9.57 -10.36 -9.23
CA PRO A 81 -8.87 -9.32 -8.49
C PRO A 81 -7.37 -9.42 -8.81
N GLU A 82 -6.98 -9.05 -10.04
CA GLU A 82 -5.57 -8.82 -10.37
C GLU A 82 -5.15 -7.43 -9.91
N GLY A 83 -4.93 -7.29 -8.60
CA GLY A 83 -4.38 -6.08 -7.99
C GLY A 83 -3.78 -6.43 -6.64
N GLY A 84 -2.48 -6.72 -6.60
CA GLY A 84 -1.76 -6.89 -5.34
C GLY A 84 -1.78 -5.59 -4.54
N ASN A 85 -2.62 -5.50 -3.53
CA ASN A 85 -2.71 -4.33 -2.67
C ASN A 85 -1.77 -4.52 -1.46
N CYS A 86 -0.72 -3.71 -1.35
CA CYS A 86 0.22 -3.76 -0.23
C CYS A 86 -0.29 -3.01 1.03
N ASN A 87 -1.57 -2.60 1.04
CA ASN A 87 -2.17 -1.85 2.13
C ASN A 87 -3.05 -2.74 3.02
N VAL A 88 -2.78 -2.76 4.33
CA VAL A 88 -3.66 -3.38 5.32
C VAL A 88 -4.82 -2.42 5.60
N THR A 89 -6.06 -2.85 5.33
CA THR A 89 -7.29 -2.07 5.56
C THR A 89 -7.75 -2.05 7.02
N ASN A 90 -6.93 -2.53 7.96
CA ASN A 90 -7.28 -2.55 9.37
C ASN A 90 -6.95 -1.20 10.04
N ARG A 91 -7.95 -0.65 10.70
CA ARG A 91 -8.05 0.72 11.23
C ARG A 91 -6.96 1.02 12.28
N SER A 92 -6.53 2.29 12.33
CA SER A 92 -5.73 2.98 13.37
C SER A 92 -4.19 3.01 13.25
N CYS A 93 -3.62 3.11 12.05
CA CYS A 93 -2.20 3.47 11.96
C CYS A 93 -2.01 4.52 10.88
N GLY A 94 -1.97 5.79 11.30
CA GLY A 94 -1.64 6.94 10.46
C GLY A 94 -0.18 6.93 9.99
N VAL A 95 0.23 5.91 9.24
CA VAL A 95 1.56 5.90 8.61
C VAL A 95 1.50 6.71 7.33
N ARG A 96 2.40 7.69 7.22
CA ARG A 96 2.61 8.46 6.01
C ARG A 96 3.77 7.87 5.22
N LEU A 97 3.62 7.90 3.90
CA LEU A 97 4.61 7.47 2.93
C LEU A 97 5.13 8.70 2.20
N ARG A 98 6.27 8.56 1.52
CA ARG A 98 6.87 9.64 0.73
C ARG A 98 6.08 9.84 -0.57
N ILE A 99 4.93 10.49 -0.45
CA ILE A 99 4.04 10.81 -1.57
C ILE A 99 4.00 12.32 -1.73
N VAL A 100 4.27 12.80 -2.95
CA VAL A 100 4.50 14.22 -3.23
C VAL A 100 3.69 14.70 -4.41
N PRO A 101 3.14 15.93 -4.39
CA PRO A 101 2.51 16.50 -5.55
C PRO A 101 3.58 16.88 -6.58
N VAL A 102 3.31 16.57 -7.85
CA VAL A 102 4.19 16.87 -8.98
C VAL A 102 3.38 17.32 -10.19
N LYS A 103 4.01 18.15 -11.02
CA LYS A 103 3.57 18.41 -12.39
C LYS A 103 4.28 17.44 -13.32
N VAL A 104 3.52 16.77 -14.19
CA VAL A 104 4.04 15.75 -15.10
C VAL A 104 3.84 16.20 -16.53
N LYS A 105 4.88 16.07 -17.35
CA LYS A 105 4.86 16.35 -18.78
C LYS A 105 5.53 15.23 -19.54
N GLY A 106 5.14 15.02 -20.79
CA GLY A 106 5.93 14.23 -21.72
C GLY A 106 6.97 15.09 -22.43
N ARG A 107 8.03 14.46 -22.93
CA ARG A 107 9.13 15.17 -23.61
C ARG A 107 8.69 15.99 -24.84
N ASN A 108 7.65 15.53 -25.52
CA ASN A 108 7.14 16.13 -26.76
C ASN A 108 5.67 16.60 -26.61
N SER A 109 5.21 16.85 -25.38
CA SER A 109 3.84 17.27 -25.11
C SER A 109 3.82 18.55 -24.29
N ASP A 110 3.04 19.52 -24.73
CA ASP A 110 2.79 20.76 -23.98
C ASP A 110 1.78 20.57 -22.85
N LYS A 111 1.16 19.38 -22.76
CA LYS A 111 0.21 19.06 -21.70
C LYS A 111 0.93 18.83 -20.39
N VAL A 112 0.34 19.40 -19.34
CA VAL A 112 0.81 19.28 -17.96
C VAL A 112 -0.29 18.67 -17.12
N ILE A 113 0.03 17.64 -16.36
CA ILE A 113 -0.92 17.00 -15.44
C ILE A 113 -0.36 17.07 -14.03
N GLU A 114 -1.17 17.58 -13.11
CA GLU A 114 -0.88 17.56 -11.69
C GLU A 114 -1.38 16.25 -11.07
N THR A 115 -0.51 15.58 -10.34
CA THR A 115 -0.79 14.31 -9.67
C THR A 115 0.17 14.08 -8.51
N TYR A 116 -0.03 12.99 -7.77
CA TYR A 116 0.91 12.55 -6.75
C TYR A 116 1.88 11.50 -7.31
N ALA A 117 3.14 11.62 -6.91
CA ALA A 117 4.18 10.62 -7.11
C ALA A 117 4.55 9.95 -5.78
N PHE A 118 4.65 8.62 -5.76
CA PHE A 118 5.13 7.85 -4.63
C PHE A 118 6.61 7.51 -4.79
N LEU A 119 7.45 7.95 -3.86
CA LEU A 119 8.89 7.69 -3.84
C LEU A 119 9.16 6.37 -3.08
N ASP A 120 9.35 5.30 -3.83
CA ASP A 120 9.50 3.94 -3.30
C ASP A 120 10.88 3.37 -3.62
N ASN A 121 11.78 3.43 -2.63
CA ASN A 121 13.11 2.83 -2.76
C ASN A 121 13.08 1.28 -2.61
N GLY A 122 11.91 0.69 -2.34
CA GLY A 122 11.70 -0.76 -2.41
C GLY A 122 11.46 -1.26 -3.84
N SER A 123 11.20 -0.35 -4.77
CA SER A 123 11.06 -0.64 -6.20
C SER A 123 12.35 -0.32 -6.94
N ASP A 124 12.73 -1.16 -7.90
CA ASP A 124 13.90 -1.00 -8.77
C ASP A 124 13.59 -0.35 -10.12
N VAL A 125 12.31 -0.07 -10.38
CA VAL A 125 11.80 0.55 -11.61
C VAL A 125 10.78 1.65 -11.29
N THR A 126 10.71 2.63 -12.17
CA THR A 126 9.69 3.69 -12.14
C THR A 126 8.45 3.28 -12.96
N LEU A 127 7.27 3.44 -12.37
CA LEU A 127 5.97 3.05 -12.94
C LEU A 127 5.02 4.24 -13.05
N CYS A 128 4.12 4.23 -14.02
CA CYS A 128 2.97 5.14 -14.06
C CYS A 128 1.69 4.42 -14.47
N ASP A 129 0.54 4.97 -14.13
CA ASP A 129 -0.72 4.43 -14.65
C ASP A 129 -0.88 4.71 -16.17
N GLN A 130 -1.60 3.83 -16.86
CA GLN A 130 -1.80 3.95 -18.30
C GLN A 130 -2.72 5.13 -18.68
N LYS A 131 -3.59 5.59 -17.76
CA LYS A 131 -4.46 6.74 -18.02
C LYS A 131 -3.62 8.01 -18.19
N LEU A 132 -2.51 8.13 -17.45
CA LEU A 132 -1.65 9.31 -17.44
C LEU A 132 -0.99 9.51 -18.81
N VAL A 133 -0.49 8.41 -19.37
CA VAL A 133 0.11 8.39 -20.72
C VAL A 133 -0.92 8.77 -21.79
N ARG A 134 -2.16 8.29 -21.68
CA ARG A 134 -3.25 8.65 -22.60
C ARG A 134 -3.61 10.13 -22.52
N GLU A 135 -3.75 10.68 -21.31
CA GLU A 135 -4.13 12.08 -21.10
C GLU A 135 -3.03 13.06 -21.55
N LEU A 136 -1.77 12.69 -21.34
CA LEU A 136 -0.60 13.43 -21.85
C LEU A 136 -0.39 13.27 -23.37
N GLU A 137 -1.16 12.40 -24.02
CA GLU A 137 -1.07 12.08 -25.46
C GLU A 137 0.33 11.62 -25.87
N LEU A 138 0.92 10.72 -25.09
CA LEU A 138 2.27 10.24 -25.35
C LEU A 138 2.27 8.93 -26.10
N ASP A 139 3.10 8.89 -27.13
CA ASP A 139 3.55 7.63 -27.73
C ASP A 139 4.57 6.96 -26.81
N GLY A 140 4.48 5.63 -26.73
CA GLY A 140 5.39 4.81 -25.97
C GLY A 140 5.86 3.61 -26.77
N ILE A 141 6.96 3.00 -26.33
CA ILE A 141 7.47 1.79 -26.97
C ILE A 141 6.80 0.59 -26.32
N GLU A 142 6.10 -0.25 -27.10
CA GLU A 142 5.54 -1.50 -26.56
C GLU A 142 6.67 -2.41 -26.07
N ARG A 143 6.55 -2.82 -24.81
CA ARG A 143 7.47 -3.74 -24.14
C ARG A 143 6.70 -4.80 -23.37
N LYS A 144 7.44 -5.84 -22.96
CA LYS A 144 6.96 -6.84 -22.02
C LYS A 144 7.79 -6.73 -20.75
N PHE A 145 7.12 -6.67 -19.61
CA PHE A 145 7.75 -6.67 -18.29
C PHE A 145 7.02 -7.63 -17.36
N SER A 146 7.64 -7.97 -16.23
CA SER A 146 7.03 -8.79 -15.18
C SER A 146 7.30 -8.13 -13.84
N LEU A 147 6.26 -8.01 -13.01
CA LEU A 147 6.33 -7.50 -11.64
C LEU A 147 6.43 -8.68 -10.68
N THR A 148 7.40 -8.66 -9.77
CA THR A 148 7.73 -9.81 -8.92
C THR A 148 7.56 -9.57 -7.41
N THR A 149 7.03 -8.41 -7.00
CA THR A 149 6.99 -7.99 -5.59
C THR A 149 5.96 -8.75 -4.74
N GLN A 150 4.75 -9.04 -5.24
CA GLN A 150 3.74 -9.93 -4.60
C GLN A 150 2.77 -10.62 -5.60
N GLU A 151 3.01 -10.52 -6.90
CA GLU A 151 2.20 -11.19 -7.93
C GLU A 151 2.62 -12.65 -8.18
N LYS A 152 1.79 -13.40 -8.92
CA LYS A 152 2.21 -14.69 -9.49
C LYS A 152 3.54 -14.49 -10.22
N ARG A 153 4.54 -15.30 -9.88
CA ARG A 153 5.82 -15.38 -10.59
C ARG A 153 5.57 -15.42 -12.10
N ASP A 154 6.17 -14.50 -12.85
CA ASP A 154 6.21 -14.48 -14.32
C ASP A 154 4.89 -14.19 -15.08
N SER A 155 3.97 -13.38 -14.55
CA SER A 155 2.91 -12.78 -15.38
C SER A 155 3.50 -11.71 -16.30
N ARG A 156 3.99 -12.11 -17.49
CA ARG A 156 4.46 -11.15 -18.52
C ARG A 156 3.28 -10.28 -18.96
N ARG A 157 3.35 -8.98 -18.69
CA ARG A 157 2.35 -8.00 -19.12
C ARG A 157 2.89 -7.15 -20.27
N LYS A 158 2.02 -6.84 -21.23
CA LYS A 158 2.29 -5.79 -22.22
C LYS A 158 2.20 -4.44 -21.51
N CYS A 159 3.13 -3.55 -21.83
CA CYS A 159 3.20 -2.20 -21.30
C CYS A 159 3.82 -1.27 -22.33
N LEU A 160 3.73 0.02 -22.07
CA LEU A 160 4.50 1.04 -22.76
C LEU A 160 5.67 1.46 -21.88
N GLU A 161 6.83 1.64 -22.51
CA GLU A 161 7.96 2.38 -21.98
C GLU A 161 7.91 3.80 -22.53
N VAL A 162 7.85 4.79 -21.63
CA VAL A 162 7.75 6.23 -21.97
C VAL A 162 8.81 7.05 -21.23
N GLN A 163 9.06 8.26 -21.72
CA GLN A 163 9.87 9.28 -21.05
C GLN A 163 8.96 10.36 -20.48
N LEU A 164 9.15 10.69 -19.20
CA LEU A 164 8.41 11.74 -18.52
C LEU A 164 9.37 12.75 -17.90
N ARG A 165 8.91 13.99 -17.75
CA ARG A 165 9.53 15.00 -16.90
C ARG A 165 8.59 15.29 -15.75
N ILE A 166 9.12 15.26 -14.54
CA ILE A 166 8.39 15.68 -13.33
C ILE A 166 8.98 16.99 -12.84
N GLU A 167 8.11 17.90 -12.45
CA GLU A 167 8.45 19.23 -11.96
C GLU A 167 7.79 19.45 -10.60
N THR A 168 8.44 20.27 -9.79
CA THR A 168 7.86 20.78 -8.55
C THR A 168 6.64 21.66 -8.83
N MET A 169 5.77 21.81 -7.84
CA MET A 169 4.55 22.61 -8.02
C MET A 169 4.84 24.09 -8.32
N ASP A 170 5.94 24.62 -7.80
CA ASP A 170 6.44 25.97 -8.10
C ASP A 170 7.24 26.06 -9.42
N GLY A 171 7.58 24.92 -10.03
CA GLY A 171 8.33 24.83 -11.29
C GLY A 171 9.83 25.13 -11.18
N ASN A 172 10.37 25.24 -9.96
CA ASN A 172 11.78 25.58 -9.73
C ASN A 172 12.74 24.41 -9.96
N ASP A 173 12.29 23.18 -9.72
CA ASP A 173 13.10 21.98 -9.85
C ASP A 173 12.39 20.92 -10.70
N ALA A 174 13.17 20.06 -11.36
CA ALA A 174 12.66 19.03 -12.24
C ALA A 174 13.56 17.79 -12.28
N LEU A 175 12.96 16.62 -12.54
CA LEU A 175 13.65 15.37 -12.80
C LEU A 175 13.15 14.77 -14.12
N ASP A 176 14.09 14.31 -14.95
CA ASP A 176 13.79 13.61 -16.19
C ASP A 176 13.78 12.08 -15.96
N LEU A 177 12.60 11.48 -16.01
CA LEU A 177 12.38 10.05 -15.87
C LEU A 177 12.60 9.36 -17.23
N GLN A 178 13.79 8.77 -17.41
CA GLN A 178 14.22 8.24 -18.71
C GLN A 178 13.46 6.97 -19.14
N ARG A 179 13.01 6.16 -18.18
CA ARG A 179 12.35 4.87 -18.43
C ARG A 179 11.21 4.66 -17.44
N VAL A 180 9.99 4.99 -17.87
CA VAL A 180 8.78 4.79 -17.08
C VAL A 180 7.92 3.72 -17.71
N TRP A 181 7.52 2.73 -16.94
CA TRP A 181 6.71 1.61 -17.41
C TRP A 181 5.24 1.78 -17.03
N THR A 182 4.34 1.61 -17.99
CA THR A 182 2.91 1.70 -17.68
C THR A 182 2.37 0.45 -17.00
N VAL A 183 1.57 0.65 -15.96
CA VAL A 183 0.67 -0.34 -15.35
C VAL A 183 -0.79 0.07 -15.57
N ASN A 184 -1.73 -0.86 -15.37
CA ASN A 184 -3.16 -0.53 -15.48
C ASN A 184 -3.57 0.54 -14.45
N GLU A 185 -3.12 0.37 -13.20
CA GLU A 185 -3.40 1.23 -12.06
C GLU A 185 -2.32 1.11 -11.00
N LEU A 186 -2.17 2.15 -10.18
CA LEU A 186 -1.33 2.13 -8.97
C LEU A 186 -2.23 2.12 -7.73
N ASN A 187 -2.23 1.00 -7.01
CA ASN A 187 -3.07 0.80 -5.82
C ASN A 187 -2.44 1.39 -4.56
N ILE A 188 -2.24 2.72 -4.55
CA ILE A 188 -1.60 3.45 -3.45
C ILE A 188 -2.66 4.29 -2.73
N SER A 189 -2.79 4.10 -1.41
CA SER A 189 -3.82 4.79 -0.64
C SER A 189 -3.47 6.27 -0.45
N GLN A 190 -4.39 7.16 -0.84
CA GLN A 190 -4.33 8.60 -0.57
C GLN A 190 -4.22 8.93 0.94
N ARG A 191 -4.68 8.04 1.82
CA ARG A 191 -4.53 8.19 3.28
C ARG A 191 -3.07 8.14 3.76
N SER A 192 -2.17 7.72 2.89
CA SER A 192 -0.73 7.68 3.17
C SER A 192 -0.05 9.00 2.84
N ILE A 193 -0.76 9.97 2.24
CA ILE A 193 -0.27 11.32 1.94
C ILE A 193 -0.30 12.14 3.22
N ALA A 194 0.82 12.76 3.58
CA ALA A 194 0.90 13.60 4.76
C ALA A 194 0.19 14.94 4.54
N THR A 195 -0.53 15.41 5.55
CA THR A 195 -1.18 16.73 5.59
C THR A 195 -0.49 17.65 6.59
N ALA A 196 -0.80 18.95 6.56
CA ALA A 196 -0.29 19.89 7.55
C ALA A 196 -0.74 19.51 8.99
N GLU A 197 -1.96 19.00 9.14
CA GLU A 197 -2.53 18.54 10.41
C GLU A 197 -1.73 17.38 11.02
N ASP A 198 -1.17 16.50 10.17
CA ASP A 198 -0.34 15.36 10.61
C ASP A 198 0.93 15.81 11.32
N ILE A 199 1.46 16.99 10.97
CA ILE A 199 2.76 17.47 11.46
C ILE A 199 2.67 18.62 12.46
N GLU A 200 1.50 19.23 12.63
CA GLU A 200 1.30 20.43 13.46
C GLU A 200 1.78 20.24 14.91
N HIS A 201 1.58 19.06 15.48
CA HIS A 201 1.90 18.73 16.86
C HIS A 201 3.36 18.31 17.07
N TRP A 202 4.11 18.10 15.99
CA TRP A 202 5.49 17.61 16.03
C TRP A 202 6.46 18.78 15.98
N LYS A 203 7.04 19.13 17.14
CA LYS A 203 7.94 20.28 17.28
C LYS A 203 9.11 20.26 16.29
N HIS A 204 9.68 19.08 16.00
CA HIS A 204 10.80 18.93 15.05
C HIS A 204 10.41 19.03 13.58
N LEU A 205 9.10 19.06 13.28
CA LEU A 205 8.56 19.27 11.93
C LEU A 205 7.96 20.68 11.76
N SER A 206 8.11 21.54 12.77
CA SER A 206 7.63 22.92 12.71
C SER A 206 8.31 23.70 11.58
N GLY A 207 7.52 24.44 10.80
CA GLY A 207 7.99 25.23 9.67
C GLY A 207 8.09 24.47 8.35
N ILE A 208 7.82 23.15 8.33
CA ILE A 208 7.75 22.39 7.09
C ILE A 208 6.43 22.69 6.37
N GLY A 209 6.52 23.22 5.15
CA GLY A 209 5.38 23.42 4.28
C GLY A 209 5.10 22.17 3.44
N LEU A 210 3.89 21.62 3.56
CA LEU A 210 3.41 20.53 2.72
C LEU A 210 2.42 21.06 1.68
N HIS A 211 2.72 20.80 0.41
CA HIS A 211 1.82 21.14 -0.68
C HIS A 211 0.79 20.03 -0.87
N SER A 212 -0.47 20.39 -1.06
CA SER A 212 -1.56 19.47 -1.38
C SER A 212 -2.24 19.88 -2.68
N ILE A 213 -2.66 18.88 -3.46
CA ILE A 213 -3.50 19.06 -4.64
C ILE A 213 -4.83 18.34 -4.39
N GLU A 214 -5.95 19.02 -4.61
CA GLU A 214 -7.27 18.47 -4.31
C GLU A 214 -7.66 17.36 -5.28
N ASP A 215 -8.25 16.29 -4.73
CA ASP A 215 -8.91 15.21 -5.47
C ASP A 215 -8.05 14.52 -6.56
N LYS A 216 -6.74 14.38 -6.31
CA LYS A 216 -5.82 13.64 -7.21
C LYS A 216 -5.36 12.32 -6.62
N GLU A 217 -5.36 11.29 -7.44
CA GLU A 217 -4.79 9.98 -7.14
C GLU A 217 -3.26 9.99 -7.31
N VAL A 218 -2.61 8.96 -6.78
CA VAL A 218 -1.18 8.69 -7.03
C VAL A 218 -1.04 7.96 -8.35
N ARG A 219 -0.41 8.61 -9.34
CA ARG A 219 -0.35 8.11 -10.72
C ARG A 219 1.05 7.77 -11.20
N ILE A 220 2.06 8.05 -10.37
CA ILE A 220 3.47 7.69 -10.61
C ILE A 220 4.04 7.05 -9.36
N LEU A 221 4.81 5.98 -9.53
CA LEU A 221 5.72 5.43 -8.53
C LEU A 221 7.13 5.61 -9.07
N ILE A 222 7.99 6.28 -8.29
CA ILE A 222 9.39 6.50 -8.64
C ILE A 222 10.23 5.50 -7.86
N GLY A 223 10.91 4.63 -8.60
CA GLY A 223 11.78 3.59 -8.06
C GLY A 223 13.22 4.06 -7.91
N SER A 224 14.07 3.19 -7.38
CA SER A 224 15.50 3.45 -7.16
C SER A 224 16.33 3.62 -8.45
N ASP A 225 15.71 3.45 -9.62
CA ASP A 225 16.27 3.79 -10.93
C ASP A 225 16.39 5.32 -11.17
N VAL A 226 15.84 6.13 -10.27
CA VAL A 226 15.95 7.60 -10.25
C VAL A 226 16.55 8.07 -8.92
N PRO A 227 17.89 7.94 -8.73
CA PRO A 227 18.53 8.18 -7.44
C PRO A 227 18.37 9.62 -6.92
N GLU A 228 18.27 10.60 -7.81
CA GLU A 228 18.11 12.02 -7.49
C GLU A 228 16.81 12.28 -6.71
N ALA A 229 15.76 11.50 -6.95
CA ALA A 229 14.49 11.62 -6.22
C ALA A 229 14.63 11.28 -4.72
N PHE A 230 15.71 10.59 -4.33
CA PHE A 230 15.97 10.13 -2.96
C PHE A 230 17.11 10.87 -2.27
N TRP A 231 17.70 11.88 -2.91
CA TRP A 231 18.69 12.72 -2.23
C TRP A 231 18.09 13.40 -1.00
N VAL A 232 18.85 13.40 0.09
CA VAL A 232 18.48 14.06 1.34
C VAL A 232 19.22 15.38 1.41
N LEU A 233 18.53 16.46 1.10
CA LEU A 233 19.08 17.81 1.17
C LEU A 233 19.01 18.33 2.61
N GLU A 234 17.90 18.08 3.29
CA GLU A 234 17.66 18.40 4.69
C GLU A 234 16.81 17.33 5.36
N GLU A 235 16.87 17.27 6.69
CA GLU A 235 16.10 16.33 7.50
C GLU A 235 15.54 16.98 8.77
N GLY A 236 14.27 16.70 9.05
CA GLY A 236 13.61 17.02 10.31
C GLY A 236 13.38 15.74 11.10
N ARG A 237 14.19 15.48 12.13
CA ARG A 237 14.17 14.23 12.89
C ARG A 237 13.70 14.43 14.32
N GLY A 238 12.81 13.54 14.75
CA GLY A 238 12.33 13.44 16.13
C GLY A 238 13.03 12.34 16.92
N GLY A 239 12.36 11.91 17.99
CA GLY A 239 12.72 10.75 18.79
C GLY A 239 12.51 9.41 18.06
N ARG A 240 12.86 8.31 18.75
CA ARG A 240 12.67 6.96 18.21
C ARG A 240 11.18 6.64 18.07
N GLY A 241 10.78 6.22 16.87
CA GLY A 241 9.40 5.84 16.57
C GLY A 241 8.50 7.01 16.18
N GLU A 242 9.01 8.24 16.20
CA GLU A 242 8.31 9.43 15.74
C GLU A 242 8.39 9.57 14.21
N PRO A 243 7.48 10.32 13.57
CA PRO A 243 7.59 10.62 12.16
C PRO A 243 8.80 11.52 11.92
N TYR A 244 9.31 11.50 10.68
CA TYR A 244 10.38 12.39 10.27
C TYR A 244 10.14 12.90 8.87
N ALA A 245 10.84 13.97 8.53
CA ALA A 245 10.75 14.60 7.23
C ALA A 245 12.10 14.63 6.52
N ILE A 246 12.05 14.53 5.20
CA ILE A 246 13.19 14.70 4.30
C ILE A 246 12.83 15.73 3.25
N ARG A 247 13.74 16.69 3.01
CA ARG A 247 13.70 17.54 1.83
C ARG A 247 14.48 16.88 0.72
N SER A 248 13.78 16.49 -0.34
CA SER A 248 14.36 16.05 -1.61
C SER A 248 14.52 17.26 -2.55
N PRO A 249 15.17 17.08 -3.73
CA PRO A 249 15.15 18.11 -4.78
C PRO A 249 13.74 18.47 -5.25
N LEU A 250 12.74 17.59 -5.07
CA LEU A 250 11.37 17.89 -5.42
C LEU A 250 10.69 18.71 -4.32
N VAL A 251 10.48 18.12 -3.14
CA VAL A 251 9.75 18.76 -2.04
C VAL A 251 10.13 18.14 -0.70
N TRP A 252 9.62 18.75 0.38
CA TRP A 252 9.51 18.10 1.68
C TRP A 252 8.54 16.93 1.65
N THR A 253 8.95 15.82 2.27
CA THR A 253 8.13 14.63 2.48
C THR A 253 8.13 14.26 3.95
N VAL A 254 7.01 13.75 4.45
CA VAL A 254 6.86 13.28 5.83
C VAL A 254 6.51 11.80 5.77
N PHE A 255 7.16 11.00 6.60
CA PHE A 255 6.94 9.56 6.61
C PHE A 255 7.20 8.92 7.96
N GLY A 256 6.51 7.81 8.20
CA GLY A 256 6.39 7.18 9.52
C GLY A 256 5.01 7.40 10.15
N PRO A 257 4.79 6.90 11.38
CA PRO A 257 3.52 7.05 12.09
C PRO A 257 3.31 8.49 12.57
N THR A 258 2.21 9.13 12.19
CA THR A 258 1.88 10.52 12.58
C THR A 258 0.85 10.59 13.71
N GLU A 259 0.17 9.49 14.02
CA GLU A 259 -0.71 9.36 15.19
C GLU A 259 0.14 9.06 16.44
N PRO A 260 -0.01 9.83 17.54
CA PRO A 260 0.64 9.51 18.82
C PRO A 260 0.21 8.13 19.32
N VAL A 261 1.17 7.37 19.86
CA VAL A 261 0.94 6.06 20.50
C VAL A 261 0.53 6.22 21.95
#